data_AF-A0A3A9UGZ2-F1
#
_entry.id   AF-A0A3A9UGZ2-F1
#
_cell.length_a   1.000
_cell.length_b   1.000
_cell.length_c   1.000
_cell.angle_alpha   90.00
_cell.angle_beta   90.00
_cell.angle_gamma   90.00
#
_symmetry.space_group_name_H-M   'P 1'
#
loop_
_entity.id
_entity.type
_entity.pdbx_description
1 polymer ?
#
loop_
_entity_poly.entity_id
_entity_poly.type
_entity_poly.pdbx_seq_one_letter_code
_entity_poly.pdbx_strand_id
1 'polypeptide(L)'
;MPPAWKQWVVKCLLSGTAVPTIVTTLVENGFSPYTIKKVLGANLPTDYQFSPSSNFYEKLAKSAITHAEEAKPLAEPSDIQLFAYDNFLSSEECDDIVALTKDKLAPSKLAGAASADDIRTSSTCELAFLGNELVKNIDSRIVSTLSLGVGEGEVIQAQHYNVGEYYKPHYDFFPPGSPQYKAHCLSRGQRTWTCMIYLNDECDGGYTRFTKLNIAVSPKKGKALFWNNLLPSGDPNFDSVHFAEPVTRGHKTVITKWFRTKN
;
A
#
# COMPACT_ATOMS: atom_id res chain seq x y z
N MET A 1 -14.63 1.64 -11.68
CA MET A 1 -14.13 1.52 -13.07
C MET A 1 -14.18 2.87 -13.78
N PRO A 2 -13.06 3.33 -14.41
CA PRO A 2 -13.01 4.56 -15.20
C PRO A 2 -13.96 4.56 -16.42
N PRO A 3 -14.44 5.73 -16.90
CA PRO A 3 -15.39 5.81 -18.01
C PRO A 3 -14.91 5.14 -19.31
N ALA A 4 -13.65 5.32 -19.70
CA ALA A 4 -13.09 4.73 -20.91
C ALA A 4 -13.16 3.19 -20.91
N TRP A 5 -12.93 2.56 -19.75
CA TRP A 5 -13.03 1.11 -19.59
C TRP A 5 -14.48 0.63 -19.65
N LYS A 6 -15.44 1.39 -19.10
CA LYS A 6 -16.87 1.07 -19.26
C LYS A 6 -17.28 1.11 -20.74
N GLN A 7 -16.86 2.15 -21.47
CA GLN A 7 -17.13 2.27 -22.90
C GLN A 7 -16.49 1.13 -23.70
N TRP A 8 -15.28 0.72 -23.34
CA TRP A 8 -14.62 -0.43 -23.94
C TRP A 8 -15.40 -1.73 -23.74
N VAL A 9 -15.89 -2.01 -22.52
CA VAL A 9 -16.74 -3.19 -22.24
C VAL A 9 -17.99 -3.18 -23.11
N VAL A 10 -18.70 -2.05 -23.17
CA VAL A 10 -19.91 -1.90 -24.00
C VAL A 10 -19.60 -2.17 -25.47
N LYS A 11 -18.50 -1.61 -25.99
CA LYS A 11 -18.08 -1.84 -27.38
C LYS A 11 -17.81 -3.32 -27.65
N CYS A 12 -17.10 -4.01 -26.76
CA CYS A 12 -16.81 -5.43 -26.89
C CYS A 12 -18.08 -6.29 -26.93
N LEU A 13 -19.03 -6.02 -26.04
CA LEU A 13 -20.32 -6.73 -26.00
C LEU A 13 -21.11 -6.51 -27.30
N LEU A 14 -21.19 -5.28 -27.79
CA LEU A 14 -21.88 -4.95 -29.04
C LEU A 14 -21.20 -5.57 -30.28
N SER A 15 -19.89 -5.72 -30.26
CA SER A 15 -19.14 -6.39 -31.34
C SER A 15 -19.12 -7.92 -31.24
N GLY A 16 -19.84 -8.51 -30.28
CA GLY A 16 -19.88 -9.98 -30.11
C GLY A 16 -18.59 -10.59 -29.57
N THR A 17 -17.72 -9.81 -28.90
CA THR A 17 -16.53 -10.35 -28.24
C THR A 17 -16.94 -11.32 -27.13
N ALA A 18 -16.31 -12.50 -27.10
CA ALA A 18 -16.59 -13.51 -26.09
C ALA A 18 -16.35 -12.96 -24.67
N VAL A 19 -17.33 -13.16 -23.78
CA VAL A 19 -17.28 -12.66 -22.39
C VAL A 19 -16.04 -13.12 -21.63
N PRO A 20 -15.56 -14.38 -21.75
CA PRO A 20 -14.30 -14.78 -21.11
C PRO A 20 -13.11 -13.91 -21.50
N THR A 21 -13.00 -13.50 -22.78
CA THR A 21 -11.94 -12.59 -23.25
C THR A 21 -12.05 -11.23 -22.58
N ILE A 22 -13.26 -10.68 -22.45
CA ILE A 22 -13.50 -9.40 -21.76
C ILE A 22 -13.06 -9.51 -20.30
N VAL A 23 -13.43 -10.59 -19.60
CA VAL A 23 -13.05 -10.81 -18.21
C VAL A 23 -11.53 -10.90 -18.06
N THR A 24 -10.85 -11.70 -18.88
CA THR A 24 -9.39 -11.84 -18.85
C THR A 24 -8.71 -10.49 -18.98
N THR A 25 -9.11 -9.68 -19.98
CA THR A 25 -8.54 -8.34 -20.15
C THR A 25 -8.79 -7.45 -18.95
N LEU A 26 -9.98 -7.49 -18.35
CA LEU A 26 -10.28 -6.68 -17.16
C LEU A 26 -9.44 -7.11 -15.94
N VAL A 27 -9.26 -8.42 -15.72
CA VAL A 27 -8.41 -8.95 -14.64
C VAL A 27 -6.95 -8.56 -14.85
N GLU A 28 -6.42 -8.68 -16.07
CA GLU A 28 -5.05 -8.26 -16.42
C GLU A 28 -4.82 -6.75 -16.28
N ASN A 29 -5.90 -5.97 -16.25
CA ASN A 29 -5.86 -4.53 -15.99
C ASN A 29 -6.25 -4.18 -14.54
N GLY A 30 -6.39 -5.17 -13.66
CA GLY A 30 -6.53 -4.96 -12.22
C GLY A 30 -7.92 -4.62 -11.73
N PHE A 31 -8.95 -4.84 -12.54
CA PHE A 31 -10.31 -4.71 -12.06
C PHE A 31 -10.67 -5.90 -11.17
N SER A 32 -11.22 -5.61 -9.99
CA SER A 32 -11.60 -6.66 -9.04
C SER A 32 -12.74 -7.54 -9.59
N PRO A 33 -12.88 -8.78 -9.08
CA PRO A 33 -14.04 -9.62 -9.37
C PRO A 33 -15.37 -8.90 -9.13
N TYR A 34 -15.46 -8.10 -8.07
CA TYR A 34 -16.66 -7.32 -7.77
C TYR A 34 -16.98 -6.30 -8.87
N THR A 35 -16.00 -5.50 -9.28
CA THR A 35 -16.16 -4.50 -10.34
C THR A 35 -16.54 -5.17 -11.67
N ILE A 36 -15.93 -6.30 -12.00
CA ILE A 36 -16.21 -7.04 -13.24
C ILE A 36 -17.64 -7.60 -13.24
N LYS A 37 -18.07 -8.25 -12.14
CA LYS A 37 -19.44 -8.73 -11.97
C LYS A 37 -20.46 -7.60 -12.16
N LYS A 38 -20.19 -6.44 -11.54
CA LYS A 38 -21.08 -5.27 -11.62
C LYS A 38 -21.20 -4.71 -13.03
N VAL A 39 -20.11 -4.67 -13.82
CA VAL A 39 -20.15 -4.09 -15.17
C VAL A 39 -20.72 -5.05 -16.22
N LEU A 40 -20.48 -6.35 -16.10
CA LEU A 40 -20.97 -7.34 -17.05
C LEU A 40 -22.42 -7.75 -16.77
N GLY A 41 -22.86 -7.70 -15.50
CA GLY A 41 -24.22 -8.04 -15.10
C GLY A 41 -24.65 -9.41 -15.63
N ALA A 42 -25.81 -9.47 -16.28
CA ALA A 42 -26.38 -10.70 -16.85
C ALA A 42 -25.56 -11.31 -18.00
N ASN A 43 -24.58 -10.58 -18.56
CA ASN A 43 -23.70 -11.14 -19.59
C ASN A 43 -22.64 -12.08 -19.00
N LEU A 44 -22.34 -11.99 -17.71
CA LEU A 44 -21.39 -12.89 -17.07
C LEU A 44 -22.08 -14.24 -16.77
N PRO A 45 -21.52 -15.39 -17.18
CA PRO A 45 -22.05 -16.68 -16.80
C PRO A 45 -22.17 -16.80 -15.27
N THR A 46 -23.31 -17.30 -14.78
CA THR A 46 -23.61 -17.38 -13.35
C THR A 46 -22.65 -18.29 -12.57
N ASP A 47 -22.04 -19.25 -13.26
CA ASP A 47 -21.07 -20.22 -12.75
C ASP A 47 -19.60 -19.76 -12.93
N TYR A 48 -19.36 -18.59 -13.51
CA TYR A 48 -18.00 -18.09 -13.75
C TYR A 48 -17.21 -17.92 -12.45
N GLN A 49 -16.04 -18.57 -12.38
CA GLN A 49 -15.14 -18.52 -11.23
C GLN A 49 -13.99 -17.54 -11.46
N PHE A 50 -13.82 -16.58 -10.53
CA PHE A 50 -12.69 -15.66 -10.54
C PHE A 50 -11.52 -16.22 -9.76
N SER A 51 -10.31 -16.01 -10.28
CA SER A 51 -9.06 -16.24 -9.55
C SER A 51 -8.19 -14.98 -9.59
N PRO A 52 -7.94 -14.30 -8.46
CA PRO A 52 -8.49 -14.57 -7.13
C PRO A 52 -10.00 -14.30 -7.02
N SER A 53 -10.68 -14.99 -6.09
CA SER A 53 -12.13 -14.84 -5.85
C SER A 53 -12.46 -13.70 -4.88
N SER A 54 -13.74 -13.35 -4.73
CA SER A 54 -14.17 -12.36 -3.71
C SER A 54 -13.77 -12.78 -2.29
N ASN A 55 -13.90 -14.06 -1.95
CA ASN A 55 -13.51 -14.61 -0.65
C ASN A 55 -12.01 -14.43 -0.35
N PHE A 56 -11.15 -14.39 -1.39
CA PHE A 56 -9.73 -14.09 -1.20
C PHE A 56 -9.54 -12.67 -0.65
N TYR A 57 -10.19 -11.66 -1.24
CA TYR A 57 -10.08 -10.28 -0.77
C TYR A 57 -10.74 -10.06 0.59
N GLU A 58 -11.86 -10.74 0.86
CA GLU A 58 -12.50 -10.71 2.18
C GLU A 58 -11.58 -11.25 3.27
N LYS A 59 -10.80 -12.32 2.99
CA LYS A 59 -9.81 -12.83 3.93
C LYS A 59 -8.70 -11.84 4.20
N LEU A 60 -8.20 -11.14 3.16
CA LEU A 60 -7.19 -10.08 3.35
C LEU A 60 -7.72 -8.92 4.19
N ALA A 61 -8.99 -8.56 4.03
CA ALA A 61 -9.63 -7.55 4.86
C ALA A 61 -9.87 -8.02 6.31
N LYS A 62 -9.87 -9.33 6.59
CA LYS A 62 -9.95 -9.91 7.94
C LYS A 62 -8.58 -10.29 8.49
N SER A 63 -7.56 -9.48 8.18
CA SER A 63 -6.19 -9.63 8.69
C SER A 63 -6.17 -9.66 10.22
N ALA A 64 -5.21 -10.37 10.82
CA ALA A 64 -5.13 -10.54 12.28
C ALA A 64 -5.13 -9.19 13.05
N ILE A 65 -4.54 -8.14 12.48
CA ILE A 65 -4.50 -6.81 13.09
C ILE A 65 -5.89 -6.22 13.36
N THR A 66 -6.92 -6.60 12.60
CA THR A 66 -8.30 -6.08 12.80
C THR A 66 -8.94 -6.56 14.09
N HIS A 67 -8.29 -7.49 14.79
CA HIS A 67 -8.72 -8.07 16.06
C HIS A 67 -7.66 -7.95 17.16
N ALA A 68 -6.53 -7.27 16.89
CA ALA A 68 -5.45 -7.10 17.86
C ALA A 68 -5.78 -5.99 18.86
N GLU A 69 -5.67 -6.27 20.15
CA GLU A 69 -6.01 -5.31 21.22
C GLU A 69 -5.01 -4.13 21.27
N GLU A 70 -3.77 -4.39 20.89
CA GLU A 70 -2.69 -3.40 20.88
C GLU A 70 -2.80 -2.42 19.69
N ALA A 71 -3.54 -2.79 18.64
CA ALA A 71 -3.74 -2.00 17.44
C ALA A 71 -4.97 -1.08 17.61
N LYS A 72 -4.73 0.22 17.79
CA LYS A 72 -5.79 1.21 17.97
C LYS A 72 -6.35 1.67 16.62
N PRO A 73 -7.65 1.50 16.33
CA PRO A 73 -8.23 2.02 15.11
C PRO A 73 -8.20 3.56 15.12
N LEU A 74 -7.84 4.17 13.99
CA LEU A 74 -7.83 5.62 13.81
C LEU A 74 -8.99 6.14 12.96
N ALA A 75 -9.71 5.25 12.29
CA ALA A 75 -10.83 5.56 11.41
C ALA A 75 -11.89 4.46 11.52
N GLU A 76 -13.10 4.77 11.08
CA GLU A 76 -14.15 3.77 10.93
C GLU A 76 -13.77 2.76 9.84
N PRO A 77 -13.90 1.44 10.09
CA PRO A 77 -13.56 0.42 9.09
C PRO A 77 -14.34 0.51 7.78
N SER A 78 -15.49 1.20 7.78
CA SER A 78 -16.27 1.49 6.57
C SER A 78 -15.56 2.45 5.62
N ASP A 79 -14.72 3.34 6.15
CA ASP A 79 -13.96 4.32 5.38
C ASP A 79 -12.60 3.71 5.01
N ILE A 80 -11.85 3.28 6.02
CA ILE A 80 -10.59 2.56 5.85
C ILE A 80 -10.29 1.71 7.09
N GLN A 81 -9.66 0.57 6.86
CA GLN A 81 -8.98 -0.16 7.92
C GLN A 81 -7.63 0.51 8.17
N LEU A 82 -7.55 1.38 9.18
CA LEU A 82 -6.35 2.14 9.55
C LEU A 82 -6.11 2.03 11.06
N PHE A 83 -4.93 1.56 11.44
CA PHE A 83 -4.55 1.28 12.83
C PHE A 83 -3.22 1.93 13.18
N ALA A 84 -3.11 2.40 14.43
CA ALA A 84 -1.84 2.74 15.07
C ALA A 84 -1.46 1.68 16.10
N TYR A 85 -0.19 1.29 16.10
CA TYR A 85 0.40 0.39 17.07
C TYR A 85 1.61 1.08 17.70
N ASP A 86 1.45 1.53 18.94
CA ASP A 86 2.52 2.17 19.71
C ASP A 86 3.56 1.16 20.19
N ASN A 87 4.83 1.57 20.25
CA ASN A 87 5.95 0.73 20.70
C ASN A 87 6.06 -0.59 19.92
N PHE A 88 5.72 -0.56 18.63
CA PHE A 88 5.85 -1.72 17.75
C PHE A 88 7.33 -2.12 17.56
N LEU A 89 8.20 -1.11 17.48
CA LEU A 89 9.65 -1.27 17.64
C LEU A 89 10.11 -0.62 18.95
N SER A 90 11.15 -1.18 19.56
CA SER A 90 11.82 -0.52 20.68
C SER A 90 12.61 0.72 20.20
N SER A 91 12.97 1.59 21.14
CA SER A 91 13.80 2.76 20.83
C SER A 91 15.16 2.35 20.26
N GLU A 92 15.75 1.29 20.80
CA GLU A 92 17.04 0.73 20.38
C GLU A 92 16.95 0.15 18.96
N GLU A 93 15.90 -0.64 18.67
CA GLU A 93 15.68 -1.17 17.31
C GLU A 93 15.55 -0.04 16.29
N CYS A 94 14.87 1.05 16.66
CA CYS A 94 14.76 2.22 15.79
C CYS A 94 16.11 2.88 15.51
N ASP A 95 16.93 3.09 16.55
CA ASP A 95 18.26 3.69 16.41
C ASP A 95 19.19 2.82 15.56
N ASP A 96 19.15 1.51 15.75
CA ASP A 96 19.94 0.55 14.99
C ASP A 96 19.55 0.57 13.50
N ILE A 97 18.26 0.65 13.16
CA ILE A 97 17.83 0.78 11.76
C ILE A 97 18.24 2.13 11.16
N VAL A 98 18.15 3.23 11.92
CA VAL A 98 18.63 4.55 11.46
C VAL A 98 20.14 4.49 11.17
N ALA A 99 20.92 3.91 12.08
CA ALA A 99 22.36 3.73 11.88
C ALA A 99 22.68 2.87 10.63
N LEU A 100 21.93 1.80 10.38
CA LEU A 100 22.11 0.92 9.22
C LEU A 100 21.84 1.58 7.88
N THR A 101 21.00 2.63 7.86
CA THR A 101 20.56 3.32 6.63
C THR A 101 21.40 4.54 6.29
N LYS A 102 22.06 5.17 7.28
CA LYS A 102 22.71 6.48 7.17
C LYS A 102 23.60 6.68 5.93
N ASP A 103 24.43 5.69 5.60
CA ASP A 103 25.38 5.78 4.48
C ASP A 103 24.86 5.14 3.17
N LYS A 104 23.60 4.71 3.15
CA LYS A 104 22.98 3.94 2.05
C LYS A 104 21.74 4.60 1.47
N LEU A 105 21.44 5.81 1.93
CA LEU A 105 20.37 6.65 1.41
C LEU A 105 20.77 7.23 0.06
N ALA A 106 19.94 7.00 -0.96
CA ALA A 106 20.06 7.63 -2.27
C ALA A 106 18.79 8.42 -2.60
N PRO A 107 18.84 9.46 -3.45
CA PRO A 107 17.65 10.18 -3.88
C PRO A 107 16.57 9.23 -4.39
N SER A 108 15.33 9.41 -3.95
CA SER A 108 14.25 8.46 -4.19
C SER A 108 13.84 8.44 -5.65
N LYS A 109 14.06 7.31 -6.34
CA LYS A 109 13.50 7.10 -7.69
C LYS A 109 12.07 6.56 -7.56
N LEU A 110 11.11 7.24 -8.16
CA LEU A 110 9.77 6.69 -8.33
C LEU A 110 9.81 5.54 -9.33
N ALA A 111 9.09 4.46 -9.04
CA ALA A 111 8.85 3.40 -9.99
C ALA A 111 7.97 3.95 -11.14
N GLY A 112 8.61 4.33 -12.26
CA GLY A 112 7.94 4.54 -13.54
C GLY A 112 7.26 5.89 -13.80
N ALA A 113 7.65 6.98 -13.14
CA ALA A 113 7.22 8.33 -13.53
C ALA A 113 8.38 9.13 -14.15
N ALA A 114 8.22 9.55 -15.40
CA ALA A 114 9.05 10.60 -15.99
C ALA A 114 8.71 11.93 -15.28
N SER A 115 9.75 12.61 -14.76
CA SER A 115 9.75 13.75 -13.82
C SER A 115 9.62 13.37 -12.33
N ALA A 116 10.74 12.97 -11.74
CA ALA A 116 10.87 12.56 -10.34
C ALA A 116 11.08 13.73 -9.36
N ASP A 117 11.35 14.94 -9.84
CA ASP A 117 11.95 15.99 -8.98
C ASP A 117 10.95 16.76 -8.10
N ASP A 118 9.64 16.65 -8.34
CA ASP A 118 8.62 17.45 -7.61
C ASP A 118 7.53 16.61 -6.94
N ILE A 119 7.61 15.27 -6.95
CA ILE A 119 6.60 14.42 -6.30
C ILE A 119 7.08 13.98 -4.92
N ARG A 120 8.38 13.68 -4.79
CA ARG A 120 8.99 13.17 -3.57
C ARG A 120 10.43 13.66 -3.51
N THR A 121 10.80 14.32 -2.43
CA THR A 121 12.15 14.89 -2.27
C THR A 121 13.01 14.16 -1.24
N SER A 122 12.52 13.04 -0.68
CA SER A 122 13.26 12.23 0.30
C SER A 122 14.34 11.35 -0.33
N SER A 123 15.16 10.75 0.52
CA SER A 123 16.09 9.66 0.14
C SER A 123 15.53 8.28 0.54
N THR A 124 15.83 7.23 -0.23
CA THR A 124 15.39 5.83 0.00
C THR A 124 16.59 4.90 0.16
N CYS A 125 16.42 3.86 0.99
CA CYS A 125 17.28 2.68 1.01
C CYS A 125 16.41 1.41 1.09
N GLU A 126 16.70 0.37 0.30
CA GLU A 126 16.04 -0.94 0.45
C GLU A 126 16.81 -1.81 1.46
N LEU A 127 16.16 -2.17 2.57
CA LEU A 127 16.84 -2.79 3.72
C LEU A 127 17.19 -4.27 3.53
N ALA A 128 16.47 -4.97 2.66
CA ALA A 128 16.68 -6.42 2.48
C ALA A 128 18.07 -6.77 1.96
N PHE A 129 18.70 -5.89 1.18
CA PHE A 129 20.05 -6.11 0.67
C PHE A 129 21.15 -5.95 1.72
N LEU A 130 20.78 -5.59 2.95
CA LEU A 130 21.75 -5.44 4.05
C LEU A 130 22.09 -6.77 4.72
N GLY A 131 21.31 -7.83 4.48
CA GLY A 131 21.54 -9.16 5.07
C GLY A 131 21.51 -9.17 6.61
N ASN A 132 20.85 -8.20 7.23
CA ASN A 132 20.90 -7.94 8.66
C ASN A 132 19.77 -8.66 9.43
N GLU A 133 20.11 -9.33 10.53
CA GLU A 133 19.16 -10.11 11.34
C GLU A 133 18.06 -9.25 11.99
N LEU A 134 18.37 -8.02 12.43
CA LEU A 134 17.36 -7.10 12.96
C LEU A 134 16.27 -6.82 11.91
N VAL A 135 16.67 -6.57 10.65
CA VAL A 135 15.73 -6.33 9.55
C VAL A 135 14.84 -7.56 9.31
N LYS A 136 15.39 -8.77 9.35
CA LYS A 136 14.62 -10.02 9.20
C LYS A 136 13.63 -10.22 10.35
N ASN A 137 14.04 -9.91 11.58
CA ASN A 137 13.18 -10.01 12.76
C ASN A 137 12.03 -9.01 12.70
N ILE A 138 12.31 -7.76 12.28
CA ILE A 138 11.30 -6.73 12.06
C ILE A 138 10.33 -7.16 10.94
N ASP A 139 10.84 -7.66 9.82
CA ASP A 139 10.03 -8.15 8.71
C ASP A 139 9.07 -9.26 9.18
N SER A 140 9.60 -10.24 9.91
CA SER A 140 8.84 -11.35 10.49
C SER A 140 7.76 -10.86 11.47
N ARG A 141 8.06 -9.85 12.29
CA ARG A 141 7.10 -9.21 13.20
C ARG A 141 5.97 -8.51 12.44
N ILE A 142 6.28 -7.79 11.35
CA ILE A 142 5.26 -7.13 10.52
C ILE A 142 4.38 -8.19 9.84
N VAL A 143 4.99 -9.24 9.27
CA VAL A 143 4.29 -10.35 8.62
C VAL A 143 3.36 -11.06 9.61
N SER A 144 3.83 -11.41 10.80
CA SER A 144 3.01 -12.10 11.80
C SER A 144 1.86 -11.22 12.31
N THR A 145 2.08 -9.92 12.46
CA THR A 145 1.03 -8.96 12.89
C THR A 145 -0.14 -8.92 11.92
N LEU A 146 0.12 -9.01 10.60
CA LEU A 146 -0.94 -9.03 9.60
C LEU A 146 -1.46 -10.44 9.31
N SER A 147 -0.60 -11.46 9.37
CA SER A 147 -0.91 -12.87 9.10
C SER A 147 -1.72 -13.08 7.81
N LEU A 148 -1.31 -12.43 6.71
CA LEU A 148 -2.02 -12.51 5.43
C LEU A 148 -1.80 -13.85 4.71
N GLY A 149 -0.62 -14.46 4.89
CA GLY A 149 -0.23 -15.70 4.20
C GLY A 149 0.01 -15.53 2.69
N VAL A 150 0.11 -14.29 2.20
CA VAL A 150 0.37 -13.96 0.80
C VAL A 150 0.99 -12.56 0.67
N GLY A 151 1.83 -12.40 -0.34
CA GLY A 151 2.35 -11.11 -0.79
C GLY A 151 3.39 -10.50 0.12
N GLU A 152 4.16 -11.33 0.80
CA GLU A 152 5.14 -10.93 1.82
C GLU A 152 6.50 -10.55 1.20
N GLY A 153 6.69 -10.79 -0.10
CA GLY A 153 7.97 -10.64 -0.79
C GLY A 153 8.41 -9.22 -1.15
N GLU A 154 7.64 -8.17 -0.87
CA GLU A 154 8.19 -6.81 -0.97
C GLU A 154 9.11 -6.52 0.22
N VAL A 155 10.29 -6.00 -0.10
CA VAL A 155 11.31 -5.64 0.87
C VAL A 155 10.92 -4.38 1.65
N ILE A 156 11.41 -4.27 2.88
CA ILE A 156 11.27 -3.04 3.66
C ILE A 156 12.11 -1.94 3.01
N GLN A 157 11.49 -0.78 2.80
CA GLN A 157 12.18 0.43 2.34
C GLN A 157 12.26 1.45 3.46
N ALA A 158 13.44 2.02 3.70
CA ALA A 158 13.62 3.17 4.56
C ALA A 158 13.50 4.47 3.76
N GLN A 159 12.86 5.48 4.34
CA GLN A 159 12.71 6.81 3.77
C GLN A 159 13.14 7.87 4.79
N HIS A 160 13.99 8.81 4.35
CA HIS A 160 14.50 9.90 5.17
C HIS A 160 14.11 11.26 4.60
N TYR A 161 13.62 12.15 5.46
CA TYR A 161 13.12 13.48 5.14
C TYR A 161 13.85 14.55 5.96
N ASN A 162 14.56 15.45 5.28
CA ASN A 162 15.14 16.67 5.85
C ASN A 162 14.10 17.78 5.98
N VAL A 163 14.46 18.88 6.64
CA VAL A 163 13.65 20.11 6.69
C VAL A 163 13.27 20.55 5.26
N GLY A 164 11.98 20.81 5.06
CA GLY A 164 11.39 21.18 3.79
C GLY A 164 11.03 20.00 2.88
N GLU A 165 11.55 18.79 3.14
CA GLU A 165 11.24 17.62 2.32
C GLU A 165 9.87 17.01 2.65
N TYR A 166 9.22 16.49 1.62
CA TYR A 166 7.85 15.98 1.69
C TYR A 166 7.61 14.85 0.68
N TYR A 167 6.41 14.27 0.72
CA TYR A 167 5.91 13.40 -0.34
C TYR A 167 4.46 13.79 -0.62
N LYS A 168 4.15 14.15 -1.88
CA LYS A 168 2.81 14.57 -2.32
C LYS A 168 1.73 13.49 -2.09
N PRO A 169 0.44 13.87 -2.07
CA PRO A 169 -0.67 12.93 -2.02
C PRO A 169 -0.56 11.82 -3.05
N HIS A 170 -0.61 10.58 -2.58
CA HIS A 170 -0.50 9.38 -3.40
C HIS A 170 -1.29 8.21 -2.78
N TYR A 171 -1.34 7.13 -3.55
CA TYR A 171 -1.84 5.84 -3.14
C TYR A 171 -0.70 4.84 -3.17
N ASP A 172 -0.73 3.86 -2.27
CA ASP A 172 0.20 2.74 -2.34
C ASP A 172 -0.26 1.64 -3.30
N PHE A 173 -1.57 1.53 -3.57
CA PHE A 173 -2.05 0.69 -4.66
C PHE A 173 -1.74 1.31 -6.03
N PHE A 174 -1.67 0.46 -7.05
CA PHE A 174 -1.54 0.89 -8.44
C PHE A 174 -2.92 1.02 -9.10
N PRO A 175 -3.35 2.19 -9.60
CA PRO A 175 -4.69 2.36 -10.15
C PRO A 175 -4.99 1.36 -11.30
N PRO A 176 -6.12 0.63 -11.26
CA PRO A 176 -6.51 -0.30 -12.33
C PRO A 176 -6.57 0.37 -13.70
N GLY A 177 -6.07 -0.32 -14.71
CA GLY A 177 -5.99 0.15 -16.10
C GLY A 177 -4.90 1.19 -16.36
N SER A 178 -4.08 1.54 -15.37
CA SER A 178 -2.93 2.44 -15.54
C SER A 178 -1.69 1.71 -16.10
N PRO A 179 -0.76 2.45 -16.75
CA PRO A 179 0.55 1.90 -17.12
C PRO A 179 1.32 1.32 -15.93
N GLN A 180 1.24 1.96 -14.76
CA GLN A 180 1.91 1.51 -13.55
C GLN A 180 1.37 0.18 -13.05
N TYR A 181 0.05 -0.03 -13.11
CA TYR A 181 -0.54 -1.33 -12.79
C TYR A 181 0.04 -2.43 -13.69
N LYS A 182 0.09 -2.19 -15.01
CA LYS A 182 0.66 -3.17 -15.95
C LYS A 182 2.13 -3.46 -15.65
N ALA A 183 2.91 -2.42 -15.36
CA ALA A 183 4.33 -2.56 -15.08
C ALA A 183 4.63 -3.29 -13.76
N HIS A 184 3.77 -3.15 -12.74
CA HIS A 184 4.11 -3.57 -11.37
C HIS A 184 3.21 -4.67 -10.80
N CYS A 185 2.03 -4.93 -11.36
CA CYS A 185 1.04 -5.83 -10.76
C CYS A 185 0.76 -7.11 -11.55
N LEU A 186 1.16 -7.20 -12.83
CA LEU A 186 0.90 -8.42 -13.61
C LEU A 186 1.52 -9.67 -12.96
N SER A 187 2.81 -9.60 -12.63
CA SER A 187 3.55 -10.67 -11.96
C SER A 187 3.31 -10.72 -10.46
N ARG A 188 3.34 -9.56 -9.78
CA ARG A 188 3.37 -9.48 -8.30
C ARG A 188 2.00 -9.23 -7.66
N GLY A 189 0.96 -9.00 -8.43
CA GLY A 189 -0.35 -8.61 -7.90
C GLY A 189 -0.40 -7.15 -7.42
N GLN A 190 -1.58 -6.78 -6.92
CA GLN A 190 -1.89 -5.45 -6.38
C GLN A 190 -1.37 -5.31 -4.95
N ARG A 191 -1.05 -4.09 -4.49
CA ARG A 191 -0.75 -3.82 -3.08
C ARG A 191 -2.02 -3.80 -2.23
N THR A 192 -2.00 -4.51 -1.11
CA THR A 192 -3.10 -4.69 -0.16
C THR A 192 -2.82 -3.90 1.10
N TRP A 193 -2.11 -4.47 2.07
CA TRP A 193 -1.76 -3.78 3.31
C TRP A 193 -0.45 -3.02 3.19
N THR A 194 -0.33 -1.96 3.98
CA THR A 194 0.92 -1.24 4.21
C THR A 194 1.18 -1.16 5.69
N CYS A 195 2.44 -1.40 6.06
CA CYS A 195 2.97 -1.10 7.37
C CYS A 195 4.02 0.00 7.20
N MET A 196 3.87 1.12 7.93
CA MET A 196 4.87 2.17 8.00
C MET A 196 5.21 2.47 9.46
N ILE A 197 6.49 2.53 9.80
CA ILE A 197 6.97 2.69 11.17
C ILE A 197 7.82 3.95 11.25
N TYR A 198 7.55 4.80 12.24
CA TYR A 198 8.39 5.95 12.58
C TYR A 198 9.60 5.50 13.38
N LEU A 199 10.80 5.85 12.91
CA LEU A 199 12.06 5.48 13.56
C LEU A 199 12.62 6.58 14.46
N ASN A 200 12.05 7.78 14.40
CA ASN A 200 12.40 8.89 15.26
C ASN A 200 11.21 9.85 15.43
N ASP A 201 11.32 10.75 16.39
CA ASP A 201 10.32 11.77 16.73
C ASP A 201 10.92 13.14 17.06
N GLU A 202 12.21 13.32 16.81
CA GLU A 202 12.92 14.59 16.95
C GLU A 202 12.65 15.53 15.76
N CYS A 203 11.39 15.70 15.38
CA CYS A 203 10.98 16.59 14.30
C CYS A 203 9.67 17.33 14.56
N ASP A 204 9.58 18.53 14.00
CA ASP A 204 8.32 19.26 13.84
C ASP A 204 7.83 19.07 12.39
N GLY A 205 6.52 19.08 12.19
CA GLY A 205 5.93 18.73 10.89
C GLY A 205 6.08 17.23 10.61
N GLY A 206 6.24 16.84 9.34
CA GLY A 206 6.49 15.44 8.99
C GLY A 206 5.32 14.49 9.26
N TYR A 207 4.10 14.99 9.50
CA TYR A 207 2.92 14.18 9.74
C TYR A 207 2.64 13.30 8.54
N THR A 208 2.06 12.12 8.78
CA THR A 208 1.44 11.33 7.73
C THR A 208 -0.04 11.65 7.73
N ARG A 209 -0.51 12.35 6.68
CA ARG A 209 -1.89 12.84 6.59
C ARG A 209 -2.69 12.04 5.57
N PHE A 210 -3.81 11.49 6.01
CA PHE A 210 -4.82 10.84 5.17
C PHE A 210 -5.82 11.89 4.71
N THR A 211 -5.71 12.31 3.45
CA THR A 211 -6.27 13.57 2.95
C THR A 211 -7.80 13.60 3.03
N LYS A 212 -8.45 12.47 2.72
CA LYS A 212 -9.91 12.38 2.71
C LYS A 212 -10.53 12.17 4.08
N LEU A 213 -9.76 11.67 5.04
CA LEU A 213 -10.24 11.34 6.37
C LEU A 213 -10.01 12.48 7.37
N ASN A 214 -9.27 13.52 6.96
CA ASN A 214 -8.79 14.58 7.85
C ASN A 214 -8.04 14.06 9.08
N ILE A 215 -7.36 12.91 8.93
CA ILE A 215 -6.53 12.29 9.96
C ILE A 215 -5.08 12.65 9.67
N ALA A 216 -4.36 13.11 10.68
CA ALA A 216 -2.91 13.31 10.62
C ALA A 216 -2.24 12.65 11.82
N VAL A 217 -1.27 11.78 11.55
CA VAL A 217 -0.50 11.10 12.58
C VAL A 217 0.86 11.75 12.68
N SER A 218 1.19 12.26 13.87
CA SER A 218 2.51 12.81 14.14
C SER A 218 3.56 11.69 14.22
N PRO A 219 4.82 11.96 13.84
CA PRO A 219 5.93 11.08 14.16
C PRO A 219 6.00 10.79 15.66
N LYS A 220 6.22 9.52 16.00
CA LYS A 220 6.48 9.04 17.37
C LYS A 220 7.36 7.81 17.23
N LYS A 221 8.54 7.81 17.84
CA LYS A 221 9.51 6.73 17.68
C LYS A 221 8.89 5.37 18.06
N GLY A 222 9.09 4.37 17.21
CA GLY A 222 8.56 3.02 17.37
C GLY A 222 7.07 2.85 17.08
N LYS A 223 6.32 3.92 16.77
CA LYS A 223 4.91 3.80 16.36
C LYS A 223 4.82 3.25 14.93
N ALA A 224 4.07 2.17 14.76
CA ALA A 224 3.67 1.64 13.47
C ALA A 224 2.26 2.12 13.09
N LEU A 225 2.06 2.35 11.79
CA LEU A 225 0.77 2.52 11.15
C LEU A 225 0.54 1.36 10.20
N PHE A 226 -0.68 0.83 10.22
CA PHE A 226 -1.11 -0.21 9.31
C PHE A 226 -2.39 0.23 8.62
N TRP A 227 -2.45 0.11 7.29
CA TRP A 227 -3.68 0.36 6.56
C TRP A 227 -3.88 -0.57 5.38
N ASN A 228 -5.15 -0.81 5.06
CA ASN A 228 -5.55 -1.57 3.88
C ASN A 228 -5.84 -0.63 2.70
N ASN A 229 -5.10 -0.82 1.60
CA ASN A 229 -5.24 -0.08 0.36
C ASN A 229 -6.41 -0.57 -0.50
N LEU A 230 -7.02 -1.71 -0.15
CA LEU A 230 -8.17 -2.29 -0.85
C LEU A 230 -9.40 -2.36 0.07
N LEU A 231 -10.57 -2.34 -0.56
CA LEU A 231 -11.84 -2.69 0.08
C LEU A 231 -11.96 -4.22 0.16
N PRO A 232 -12.86 -4.77 1.02
CA PRO A 232 -13.13 -6.22 1.07
C PRO A 232 -13.57 -6.82 -0.29
N SER A 233 -14.10 -5.98 -1.19
CA SER A 233 -14.44 -6.36 -2.56
C SER A 233 -13.22 -6.63 -3.47
N GLY A 234 -12.03 -6.21 -3.04
CA GLY A 234 -10.79 -6.18 -3.82
C GLY A 234 -10.61 -4.92 -4.67
N ASP A 235 -11.56 -3.98 -4.64
CA ASP A 235 -11.39 -2.68 -5.29
C ASP A 235 -10.41 -1.80 -4.52
N PRO A 236 -9.68 -0.89 -5.19
CA PRO A 236 -8.87 0.10 -4.50
C PRO A 236 -9.71 0.97 -3.55
N ASN A 237 -9.20 1.16 -2.34
CA ASN A 237 -9.79 2.06 -1.36
C ASN A 237 -9.20 3.47 -1.56
N PHE A 238 -9.99 4.36 -2.16
CA PHE A 238 -9.55 5.73 -2.45
C PHE A 238 -9.44 6.65 -1.22
N ASP A 239 -9.83 6.19 -0.03
CA ASP A 239 -9.69 6.92 1.23
C ASP A 239 -8.31 6.70 1.87
N SER A 240 -7.54 5.74 1.34
CA SER A 240 -6.11 5.54 1.65
C SER A 240 -5.17 6.61 1.08
N VAL A 241 -5.69 7.64 0.40
CA VAL A 241 -4.85 8.72 -0.13
C VAL A 241 -4.15 9.44 1.00
N HIS A 242 -2.83 9.42 0.98
CA HIS A 242 -2.02 9.98 2.05
C HIS A 242 -0.78 10.68 1.51
N PHE A 243 -0.17 11.49 2.36
CA PHE A 243 1.03 12.25 2.04
C PHE A 243 1.88 12.46 3.28
N ALA A 244 3.18 12.71 3.08
CA ALA A 244 4.06 13.14 4.15
C ALA A 244 4.13 14.66 4.12
N GLU A 245 3.68 15.31 5.18
CA GLU A 245 3.83 16.76 5.34
C GLU A 245 5.31 17.16 5.35
N PRO A 246 5.64 18.39 4.94
CA PRO A 246 6.98 18.92 5.08
C PRO A 246 7.47 18.83 6.53
N VAL A 247 8.71 18.41 6.71
CA VAL A 247 9.41 18.55 8.00
C VAL A 247 9.76 20.03 8.18
N THR A 248 9.43 20.62 9.32
CA THR A 248 9.70 22.04 9.61
C THR A 248 10.89 22.24 10.55
N ARG A 249 11.24 21.21 11.34
CA ARG A 249 12.43 21.17 12.19
C ARG A 249 12.92 19.73 12.36
N GLY A 250 14.23 19.53 12.50
CA GLY A 250 14.82 18.21 12.69
C GLY A 250 14.81 17.37 11.40
N HIS A 251 14.56 16.08 11.53
CA HIS A 251 14.44 15.16 10.40
C HIS A 251 13.47 14.03 10.73
N LYS A 252 12.88 13.40 9.71
CA LYS A 252 12.00 12.24 9.87
C LYS A 252 12.59 11.05 9.14
N THR A 253 12.65 9.90 9.81
CA THR A 253 12.98 8.61 9.20
C THR A 253 11.85 7.64 9.45
N VAL A 254 11.40 6.97 8.38
CA VAL A 254 10.41 5.89 8.45
C VAL A 254 10.90 4.67 7.70
N ILE A 255 10.33 3.51 8.01
CA ILE A 255 10.41 2.32 7.16
C ILE A 255 9.02 1.90 6.74
N THR A 256 8.90 1.38 5.52
CA THR A 256 7.64 0.97 4.92
C THR A 256 7.76 -0.42 4.31
N LYS A 257 6.78 -1.28 4.60
CA LYS A 257 6.59 -2.58 3.95
C LYS A 257 5.20 -2.63 3.33
N TRP A 258 5.14 -3.07 2.08
CA TRP A 258 3.89 -3.29 1.35
C TRP A 258 3.63 -4.78 1.20
N PHE A 259 2.35 -5.14 1.20
CA PHE A 259 1.89 -6.50 0.98
C PHE A 259 1.15 -6.59 -0.35
N ARG A 260 1.21 -7.76 -1.00
CA ARG A 260 0.66 -7.97 -2.34
C ARG A 260 -0.47 -9.01 -2.37
N THR A 261 -1.20 -9.07 -3.48
CA THR A 261 -2.19 -10.13 -3.74
C THR A 261 -1.59 -11.40 -4.34
N LYS A 262 -0.28 -11.42 -4.62
CA LYS A 262 0.47 -12.60 -5.11
C LYS A 262 1.84 -12.63 -4.42
N ASN A 263 2.41 -13.82 -4.27
CA ASN A 263 3.79 -14.01 -3.79
C ASN A 263 4.80 -13.65 -4.88
#